data_AF-A0A9K3KYM2-F1
#
_entry.id   AF-A0A9K3KYM2-F1
#
_cell.length_a   1.000
_cell.length_b   1.000
_cell.length_c   1.000
_cell.angle_alpha   90.00
_cell.angle_beta   90.00
_cell.angle_gamma   90.00
#
_symmetry.space_group_name_H-M   'P 1'
#
loop_
_entity.id
_entity.type
_entity.pdbx_description
1 polymer ?
#
loop_
_entity_poly.entity_id
_entity_poly.type
_entity_poly.pdbx_seq_one_letter_code
_entity_poly.pdbx_strand_id
1 'polypeptide(L)'
;MEDQKALIDQQVLEIEERKKEIAVIECKMREERNRLEKSMLTARRDEARKFAKKLEEKEQILEDILGKLKSDPSRKVIARSWDEIKFIKRDAINDAENVPSVLKAKQKKAAVVEEALQELVPLAEIRNRQTLKEGDVVTVCKPGALFGREAIVVKDQGKQLQVQVSGVPMSLRHTDISMVSASSIVVNLPKSAAAQSGGGKGSRLSRSTEKALMAENTGPNSSTVSDTSRSGTRSPSIRMDSNTVDVRGCNLEDAIDKVKQKISKSVMRGQHTIYVLHGHGSGGILKSKLRGWLKTEKTLIRNWAPADQADGGDAFTRLVLK
;
A
#
# COMPACT_ATOMS: atom_id res chain seq x y z
N MET A 1 -47.51 52.86 17.46
CA MET A 1 -46.06 53.16 17.51
C MET A 1 -45.45 52.65 18.80
N GLU A 2 -45.97 53.07 19.96
CA GLU A 2 -45.43 52.66 21.27
C GLU A 2 -45.54 51.16 21.51
N ASP A 3 -46.63 50.51 21.08
CA ASP A 3 -46.84 49.05 21.20
C ASP A 3 -45.82 48.24 20.39
N GLN A 4 -45.45 48.75 19.20
CA GLN A 4 -44.41 48.13 18.36
C GLN A 4 -43.03 48.27 19.00
N LYS A 5 -42.77 49.39 19.69
CA LYS A 5 -41.53 49.57 20.45
C LYS A 5 -41.48 48.59 21.64
N ALA A 6 -42.55 48.48 22.41
CA ALA A 6 -42.64 47.55 23.53
C ALA A 6 -42.44 46.08 23.10
N LEU A 7 -42.99 45.68 21.94
CA LEU A 7 -42.77 44.35 21.37
C LEU A 7 -41.31 44.11 20.96
N ILE A 8 -40.64 45.12 20.38
CA ILE A 8 -39.21 45.05 20.03
C ILE A 8 -38.35 44.97 21.31
N ASP A 9 -38.63 45.81 22.31
CA ASP A 9 -37.91 45.82 23.59
C ASP A 9 -38.04 44.46 24.31
N GLN A 10 -39.23 43.82 24.25
CA GLN A 10 -39.46 42.47 24.76
C GLN A 10 -38.67 41.39 23.97
N GLN A 11 -38.63 41.47 22.64
CA GLN A 11 -37.83 40.55 21.81
C GLN A 11 -36.32 40.71 22.06
N VAL A 12 -35.83 41.92 22.32
CA VAL A 12 -34.42 42.15 22.68
C VAL A 12 -34.08 41.45 24.01
N LEU A 13 -34.95 41.54 25.02
CA LEU A 13 -34.77 40.84 26.29
C LEU A 13 -34.75 39.31 26.12
N GLU A 14 -35.69 38.73 25.37
CA GLU A 14 -35.73 37.28 25.08
C GLU A 14 -34.46 36.81 24.34
N ILE A 15 -33.95 37.63 23.41
CA ILE A 15 -32.69 37.38 22.70
C ILE A 15 -31.48 37.48 23.65
N GLU A 16 -31.48 38.40 24.62
CA GLU A 16 -30.43 38.47 25.64
C GLU A 16 -30.45 37.30 26.61
N GLU A 17 -31.61 36.82 27.03
CA GLU A 17 -31.72 35.64 27.88
C GLU A 17 -31.21 34.39 27.16
N ARG A 18 -31.62 34.16 25.91
CA ARG A 18 -31.05 33.08 25.08
C ARG A 18 -29.54 33.21 24.88
N LYS A 19 -28.99 34.43 24.72
CA LYS A 19 -27.53 34.64 24.66
C LYS A 19 -26.84 34.26 25.98
N LYS A 20 -27.45 34.56 27.13
CA LYS A 20 -26.94 34.18 28.47
C LYS A 20 -26.97 32.65 28.63
N GLU A 21 -28.04 31.98 28.21
CA GLU A 21 -28.14 30.51 28.20
C GLU A 21 -27.08 29.85 27.30
N ILE A 22 -26.94 30.33 26.06
CA ILE A 22 -25.93 29.84 25.11
C ILE A 22 -24.52 30.02 25.68
N ALA A 23 -24.20 31.16 26.29
CA ALA A 23 -22.90 31.39 26.92
C ALA A 23 -22.63 30.42 28.09
N VAL A 24 -23.64 30.08 28.89
CA VAL A 24 -23.53 29.07 29.96
C VAL A 24 -23.34 27.65 29.39
N ILE A 25 -24.03 27.31 28.30
CA ILE A 25 -23.86 26.03 27.59
C ILE A 25 -22.45 25.94 26.99
N GLU A 26 -21.97 26.98 26.31
CA GLU A 26 -20.60 27.05 25.79
C GLU A 26 -19.56 26.89 26.89
N CYS A 27 -19.76 27.52 28.06
CA CYS A 27 -18.83 27.40 29.18
C CYS A 27 -18.75 25.95 29.67
N LYS A 28 -19.88 25.29 29.90
CA LYS A 28 -19.95 23.87 30.30
C LYS A 28 -19.31 22.95 29.24
N MET A 29 -19.59 23.19 27.96
CA MET A 29 -18.99 22.42 26.86
C MET A 29 -17.47 22.62 26.75
N ARG A 30 -16.97 23.82 27.06
CA ARG A 30 -15.54 24.15 27.11
C ARG A 30 -14.86 23.50 28.31
N GLU A 31 -15.51 23.49 29.48
CA GLU A 31 -15.04 22.83 30.69
C GLU A 31 -14.93 21.30 30.51
N GLU A 32 -15.98 20.65 30.00
CA GLU A 32 -15.96 19.21 29.73
C GLU A 32 -14.96 18.84 28.63
N ARG A 33 -14.81 19.67 27.58
CA ARG A 33 -13.74 19.48 26.58
C ARG A 33 -12.34 19.52 27.23
N ASN A 34 -12.10 20.51 28.09
CA ASN A 34 -10.83 20.64 28.82
C ASN A 34 -10.61 19.48 29.82
N ARG A 35 -11.69 18.95 30.42
CA ARG A 35 -11.67 17.81 31.33
C ARG A 35 -11.33 16.51 30.60
N LEU A 36 -11.97 16.27 29.44
CA LEU A 36 -11.69 15.15 28.55
C LEU A 36 -10.26 15.20 28.01
N GLU A 37 -9.77 16.37 27.59
CA GLU A 37 -8.39 16.54 27.12
C GLU A 37 -7.37 16.23 28.22
N LYS A 38 -7.56 16.76 29.44
CA LYS A 38 -6.72 16.44 30.61
C LYS A 38 -6.71 14.93 30.91
N SER A 39 -7.87 14.29 30.85
CA SER A 39 -8.02 12.83 31.06
C SER A 39 -7.31 12.00 29.98
N MET A 40 -7.39 12.41 28.71
CA MET A 40 -6.64 11.77 27.62
C MET A 40 -5.12 11.98 27.77
N LEU A 41 -4.68 13.14 28.26
CA LEU A 41 -3.26 13.41 28.51
C LEU A 41 -2.69 12.60 29.69
N THR A 42 -3.46 12.39 30.76
CA THR A 42 -3.04 11.48 31.85
C THR A 42 -3.03 10.03 31.39
N ALA A 43 -4.09 9.55 30.76
CA ALA A 43 -4.16 8.19 30.21
C ALA A 43 -2.99 7.89 29.25
N ARG A 44 -2.64 8.82 28.36
CA ARG A 44 -1.50 8.68 27.44
C ARG A 44 -0.14 8.65 28.17
N ARG A 45 0.00 9.37 29.29
CA ARG A 45 1.21 9.30 30.14
C ARG A 45 1.32 7.95 30.84
N ASP A 46 0.21 7.41 31.34
CA ASP A 46 0.19 6.10 32.00
C ASP A 46 0.38 4.94 31.01
N GLU A 47 -0.19 5.02 29.80
CA GLU A 47 0.13 4.12 28.68
C GLU A 47 1.63 4.14 28.35
N ALA A 48 2.22 5.34 28.19
CA ALA A 48 3.65 5.48 27.91
C ALA A 48 4.53 4.95 29.04
N ARG A 49 4.17 5.19 30.31
CA ARG A 49 4.92 4.68 31.48
C ARG A 49 4.86 3.15 31.58
N LYS A 50 3.71 2.55 31.28
CA LYS A 50 3.56 1.07 31.21
C LYS A 50 4.39 0.47 30.08
N PHE A 51 4.42 1.12 28.91
CA PHE A 51 5.24 0.69 27.78
C PHE A 51 6.75 0.83 28.09
N ALA A 52 7.18 1.92 28.73
CA ALA A 52 8.56 2.11 29.16
C ALA A 52 9.02 1.01 30.13
N LYS A 53 8.23 0.69 31.17
CA LYS A 53 8.55 -0.39 32.11
C LYS A 53 8.66 -1.76 31.42
N LYS A 54 7.75 -2.06 30.47
CA LYS A 54 7.82 -3.27 29.65
C LYS A 54 9.07 -3.34 28.75
N LEU A 55 9.61 -2.19 28.35
CA LEU A 55 10.83 -2.12 27.53
C LEU A 55 12.07 -2.33 28.40
N GLU A 56 12.13 -1.68 29.57
CA GLU A 56 13.14 -1.85 30.63
C GLU A 56 13.23 -3.32 31.09
N GLU A 57 12.09 -3.97 31.37
CA GLU A 57 12.00 -5.40 31.68
C GLU A 57 12.58 -6.29 30.57
N LYS A 58 12.43 -5.91 29.30
CA LYS A 58 12.94 -6.66 28.14
C LYS A 58 14.42 -6.39 27.87
N GLU A 59 14.89 -5.18 28.13
CA GLU A 59 16.30 -4.79 28.06
C GLU A 59 17.12 -5.52 29.12
N GLN A 60 16.64 -5.58 30.37
CA GLN A 60 17.32 -6.29 31.44
C GLN A 60 17.46 -7.80 31.16
N ILE A 61 16.46 -8.45 30.54
CA ILE A 61 16.58 -9.86 30.11
C ILE A 61 17.65 -10.02 29.01
N LEU A 62 17.79 -9.05 28.10
CA LEU A 62 18.84 -9.06 27.07
C LEU A 62 20.24 -8.85 27.67
N GLU A 63 20.38 -8.02 28.70
CA GLU A 63 21.62 -7.90 29.48
C GLU A 63 21.97 -9.20 30.20
N ASP A 64 20.98 -9.84 30.84
CA ASP A 64 21.11 -11.14 31.51
C ASP A 64 21.59 -12.24 30.55
N ILE A 65 21.03 -12.26 29.34
CA ILE A 65 21.44 -13.15 28.24
C ILE A 65 22.86 -12.84 27.78
N LEU A 66 23.20 -11.55 27.62
CA LEU A 66 24.54 -11.12 27.23
C LEU A 66 25.58 -11.47 28.31
N GLY A 67 25.22 -11.40 29.59
CA GLY A 67 26.05 -11.83 30.73
C GLY A 67 26.33 -13.33 30.69
N LYS A 68 25.29 -14.16 30.58
CA LYS A 68 25.40 -15.63 30.46
C LYS A 68 26.21 -16.06 29.22
N LEU A 69 26.10 -15.32 28.12
CA LEU A 69 26.86 -15.56 26.90
C LEU A 69 28.34 -15.14 27.02
N LYS A 70 28.64 -14.12 27.83
CA LYS A 70 30.01 -13.68 28.16
C LYS A 70 30.71 -14.63 29.14
N SER A 71 30.00 -15.27 30.07
CA SER A 71 30.60 -16.25 30.98
C SER A 71 30.85 -17.60 30.29
N ASP A 72 29.84 -18.14 29.61
CA ASP A 72 29.86 -19.51 29.08
C ASP A 72 29.33 -19.55 27.63
N PRO A 73 30.19 -19.31 26.62
CA PRO A 73 29.83 -19.38 25.20
C PRO A 73 29.62 -20.82 24.68
N SER A 74 28.95 -21.67 25.47
CA SER A 74 28.62 -23.04 25.10
C SER A 74 27.50 -23.08 24.05
N ARG A 75 27.57 -24.04 23.12
CA ARG A 75 26.56 -24.23 22.06
C ARG A 75 25.13 -24.43 22.61
N LYS A 76 24.99 -24.94 23.84
CA LYS A 76 23.68 -25.11 24.52
C LYS A 76 23.14 -23.79 25.09
N VAL A 77 24.00 -22.95 25.67
CA VAL A 77 23.63 -21.60 26.13
C VAL A 77 23.24 -20.74 24.93
N ILE A 78 24.11 -20.69 23.90
CA ILE A 78 23.86 -19.97 22.64
C ILE A 78 22.48 -20.31 22.06
N ALA A 79 22.13 -21.61 21.94
CA ALA A 79 20.83 -22.01 21.40
C ALA A 79 19.64 -21.49 22.22
N ARG A 80 19.70 -21.59 23.56
CA ARG A 80 18.65 -21.07 24.46
C ARG A 80 18.51 -19.56 24.34
N SER A 81 19.63 -18.84 24.41
CA SER A 81 19.67 -17.38 24.25
C SER A 81 19.09 -16.92 22.91
N TRP A 82 19.34 -17.63 21.80
CA TRP A 82 18.74 -17.31 20.50
C TRP A 82 17.22 -17.47 20.47
N ASP A 83 16.67 -18.50 21.12
CA ASP A 83 15.22 -18.65 21.23
C ASP A 83 14.61 -17.62 22.21
N GLU A 84 15.26 -17.33 23.34
CA GLU A 84 14.86 -16.28 24.28
C GLU A 84 14.81 -14.89 23.61
N ILE A 85 15.88 -14.47 22.91
CA ILE A 85 15.93 -13.24 22.10
C ILE A 85 14.79 -13.19 21.08
N LYS A 86 14.45 -14.34 20.47
CA LYS A 86 13.39 -14.48 19.47
C LYS A 86 11.98 -14.45 20.09
N PHE A 87 11.81 -14.88 21.34
CA PHE A 87 10.58 -14.64 22.12
C PHE A 87 10.46 -13.16 22.48
N ILE A 88 11.50 -12.55 23.07
CA ILE A 88 11.54 -11.11 23.42
C ILE A 88 11.24 -10.24 22.21
N LYS A 89 11.86 -10.51 21.05
CA LYS A 89 11.59 -9.80 19.79
C LYS A 89 10.14 -9.95 19.33
N ARG A 90 9.56 -11.15 19.39
CA ARG A 90 8.14 -11.35 19.02
C ARG A 90 7.23 -10.57 19.96
N ASP A 91 7.51 -10.63 21.26
CA ASP A 91 6.66 -10.00 22.27
C ASP A 91 6.78 -8.47 22.28
N ALA A 92 7.95 -7.91 21.98
CA ALA A 92 8.14 -6.48 21.72
C ALA A 92 7.37 -5.99 20.48
N ILE A 93 7.33 -6.80 19.40
CA ILE A 93 6.52 -6.49 18.21
C ILE A 93 5.02 -6.56 18.54
N ASN A 94 4.58 -7.59 19.27
CA ASN A 94 3.18 -7.72 19.71
C ASN A 94 2.76 -6.55 20.61
N ASP A 95 3.60 -6.13 21.56
CA ASP A 95 3.33 -4.96 22.40
C ASP A 95 3.24 -3.67 21.58
N ALA A 96 4.12 -3.49 20.59
CA ALA A 96 4.11 -2.33 19.70
C ALA A 96 2.87 -2.28 18.77
N GLU A 97 2.39 -3.44 18.29
CA GLU A 97 1.14 -3.50 17.51
C GLU A 97 -0.12 -3.29 18.36
N ASN A 98 -0.09 -3.68 19.63
CA ASN A 98 -1.23 -3.57 20.56
C ASN A 98 -1.34 -2.21 21.28
N VAL A 99 -0.43 -1.25 21.05
CA VAL A 99 -0.55 0.09 21.65
C VAL A 99 -1.86 0.76 21.20
N PRO A 100 -2.71 1.26 22.11
CA PRO A 100 -4.03 1.82 21.76
C PRO A 100 -4.00 2.95 20.72
N SER A 101 -2.91 3.71 20.65
CA SER A 101 -2.70 4.75 19.62
C SER A 101 -2.46 4.15 18.22
N VAL A 102 -1.70 3.06 18.12
CA VAL A 102 -1.45 2.32 16.87
C VAL A 102 -2.73 1.60 16.43
N LEU A 103 -3.45 0.97 17.35
CA LEU A 103 -4.76 0.35 17.08
C LEU A 103 -5.78 1.38 16.59
N LYS A 104 -5.93 2.52 17.26
CA LYS A 104 -6.83 3.60 16.81
C LYS A 104 -6.42 4.18 15.46
N ALA A 105 -5.12 4.30 15.16
CA ALA A 105 -4.64 4.73 13.84
C ALA A 105 -4.91 3.68 12.74
N LYS A 106 -4.77 2.38 13.05
CA LYS A 106 -5.09 1.26 12.16
C LYS A 106 -6.60 1.17 11.89
N GLN A 107 -7.43 1.34 12.92
CA GLN A 107 -8.89 1.40 12.81
C GLN A 107 -9.35 2.62 12.00
N LYS A 108 -8.81 3.82 12.24
CA LYS A 108 -9.14 5.01 11.43
C LYS A 108 -8.74 4.84 9.95
N LYS A 109 -7.59 4.22 9.68
CA LYS A 109 -7.19 3.88 8.31
C LYS A 109 -8.10 2.84 7.67
N ALA A 110 -8.54 1.83 8.42
CA ALA A 110 -9.53 0.85 7.93
C ALA A 110 -10.87 1.54 7.62
N ALA A 111 -11.38 2.36 8.53
CA ALA A 111 -12.63 3.10 8.36
C ALA A 111 -12.59 4.03 7.14
N VAL A 112 -11.51 4.81 6.95
CA VAL A 112 -11.37 5.69 5.77
C VAL A 112 -11.24 4.89 4.46
N VAL A 113 -10.63 3.70 4.48
CA VAL A 113 -10.58 2.81 3.31
C VAL A 113 -11.95 2.16 3.04
N GLU A 114 -12.71 1.83 4.08
CA GLU A 114 -14.06 1.27 4.00
C GLU A 114 -15.08 2.31 3.53
N GLU A 115 -14.99 3.54 4.04
CA GLU A 115 -15.73 4.73 3.60
C GLU A 115 -15.44 5.04 2.12
N ALA A 116 -14.17 5.07 1.71
CA ALA A 116 -13.80 5.22 0.30
C ALA A 116 -14.26 4.04 -0.60
N LEU A 117 -14.36 2.82 -0.06
CA LEU A 117 -14.92 1.66 -0.76
C LEU A 117 -16.46 1.69 -0.84
N GLN A 118 -17.13 2.41 0.06
CA GLN A 118 -18.58 2.65 0.02
C GLN A 118 -18.93 3.85 -0.87
N GLU A 119 -18.08 4.88 -0.93
CA GLU A 119 -18.20 6.03 -1.84
C GLU A 119 -17.93 5.64 -3.31
N LEU A 120 -17.11 4.61 -3.56
CA LEU A 120 -16.97 4.00 -4.88
C LEU A 120 -18.25 3.22 -5.27
N VAL A 121 -19.20 3.95 -5.88
CA VAL A 121 -20.41 3.41 -6.49
C VAL A 121 -20.10 2.14 -7.30
N PRO A 122 -20.81 1.01 -7.09
CA PRO A 122 -20.52 -0.25 -7.77
C PRO A 122 -20.57 -0.13 -9.31
N LEU A 123 -19.40 -0.21 -9.95
CA LEU A 123 -19.21 -0.19 -11.41
C LEU A 123 -19.89 -1.35 -12.17
N ALA A 124 -20.72 -2.15 -11.51
CA ALA A 124 -21.55 -3.19 -12.11
C ALA A 124 -22.69 -2.60 -12.97
N GLU A 125 -23.26 -1.45 -12.58
CA GLU A 125 -24.49 -0.91 -13.19
C GLU A 125 -24.26 -0.14 -14.50
N ILE A 126 -23.04 0.34 -14.77
CA ILE A 126 -22.68 1.01 -16.03
C ILE A 126 -22.44 0.00 -17.17
N ARG A 127 -23.00 -1.22 -17.07
CA ARG A 127 -22.97 -2.25 -18.12
C ARG A 127 -24.04 -2.12 -19.20
N ASN A 128 -24.75 -0.99 -19.23
CA ASN A 128 -25.56 -0.61 -20.37
C ASN A 128 -24.65 -0.28 -21.57
N ARG A 129 -24.36 -1.28 -22.41
CA ARG A 129 -23.76 -1.06 -23.73
C ARG A 129 -24.71 -0.15 -24.51
N GLN A 130 -24.30 1.08 -24.77
CA GLN A 130 -25.00 1.94 -25.73
C GLN A 130 -24.96 1.25 -27.09
N THR A 131 -26.11 0.80 -27.58
CA THR A 131 -26.25 0.22 -28.92
C THR A 131 -26.06 1.31 -29.95
N LEU A 132 -24.97 1.22 -30.71
CA LEU A 132 -24.70 2.09 -31.86
C LEU A 132 -25.85 1.98 -32.86
N LYS A 133 -26.27 3.12 -33.41
CA LYS A 133 -27.33 3.22 -34.39
C LYS A 133 -26.75 3.33 -35.80
N GLU A 134 -27.54 2.86 -36.77
CA GLU A 134 -27.23 3.05 -38.19
C GLU A 134 -27.26 4.57 -38.48
N GLY A 135 -26.13 5.11 -38.94
CA GLY A 135 -25.87 6.55 -39.10
C GLY A 135 -24.87 7.17 -38.12
N ASP A 136 -24.51 6.51 -37.02
CA ASP A 136 -23.59 7.10 -36.02
C ASP A 136 -22.16 7.29 -36.58
N VAL A 137 -21.54 8.44 -36.29
CA VAL A 137 -20.14 8.75 -36.67
C VAL A 137 -19.18 8.29 -35.57
N VAL A 138 -18.22 7.46 -35.94
CA VAL A 138 -17.30 6.79 -35.01
C VAL A 138 -15.87 6.79 -35.55
N THR A 139 -14.87 6.85 -34.67
CA THR A 139 -13.44 6.79 -35.03
C THR A 139 -12.92 5.36 -34.97
N VAL A 140 -12.19 4.93 -36.01
CA VAL A 140 -11.51 3.63 -36.04
C VAL A 140 -10.29 3.64 -35.12
N CYS A 141 -10.33 2.81 -34.08
CA CYS A 141 -9.24 2.63 -33.11
C CYS A 141 -8.36 1.39 -33.42
N LYS A 142 -8.64 0.67 -34.52
CA LYS A 142 -7.83 -0.45 -34.99
C LYS A 142 -6.42 0.02 -35.40
N PRO A 143 -5.33 -0.51 -34.81
CA PRO A 143 -3.98 -0.12 -35.22
C PRO A 143 -3.70 -0.54 -36.67
N GLY A 144 -3.26 0.42 -37.49
CA GLY A 144 -3.02 0.25 -38.92
C GLY A 144 -3.31 1.54 -39.71
N ALA A 145 -3.28 1.47 -41.04
CA ALA A 145 -3.40 2.64 -41.95
C ALA A 145 -4.75 3.40 -41.90
N LEU A 146 -5.72 2.90 -41.13
CA LEU A 146 -7.05 3.49 -40.95
C LEU A 146 -7.32 3.94 -39.50
N PHE A 147 -6.32 3.84 -38.62
CA PHE A 147 -6.40 4.38 -37.26
C PHE A 147 -6.67 5.89 -37.27
N GLY A 148 -7.57 6.36 -36.42
CA GLY A 148 -7.93 7.77 -36.31
C GLY A 148 -8.79 8.32 -37.45
N ARG A 149 -9.23 7.48 -38.40
CA ARG A 149 -10.21 7.90 -39.42
C ARG A 149 -11.64 7.78 -38.91
N GLU A 150 -12.47 8.72 -39.32
CA GLU A 150 -13.91 8.68 -39.15
C GLU A 150 -14.54 7.61 -40.04
N ALA A 151 -15.60 6.99 -39.52
CA ALA A 151 -16.41 5.97 -40.15
C ALA A 151 -17.87 6.22 -39.80
N ILE A 152 -18.79 5.90 -40.73
CA ILE A 152 -20.23 5.92 -40.46
C ILE A 152 -20.67 4.48 -40.22
N VAL A 153 -21.41 4.22 -39.12
CA VAL A 153 -21.99 2.90 -38.85
C VAL A 153 -23.12 2.65 -39.85
N VAL A 154 -22.97 1.65 -40.72
CA VAL A 154 -23.99 1.26 -41.71
C VAL A 154 -24.94 0.21 -41.12
N LYS A 155 -24.41 -0.74 -40.35
CA LYS A 155 -25.18 -1.82 -39.73
C LYS A 155 -24.46 -2.46 -38.55
N ASP A 156 -25.15 -2.69 -37.43
CA ASP A 156 -24.62 -3.56 -36.36
C ASP A 156 -25.07 -5.01 -36.58
N GLN A 157 -24.12 -5.94 -36.51
CA GLN A 157 -24.34 -7.39 -36.53
C GLN A 157 -23.97 -8.02 -35.16
N GLY A 158 -23.87 -7.21 -34.11
CA GLY A 158 -23.72 -7.57 -32.69
C GLY A 158 -22.33 -8.07 -32.29
N LYS A 159 -21.71 -8.89 -33.15
CA LYS A 159 -20.32 -9.36 -33.01
C LYS A 159 -19.34 -8.55 -33.85
N GLN A 160 -19.84 -7.92 -34.92
CA GLN A 160 -19.11 -7.03 -35.82
C GLN A 160 -20.03 -5.88 -36.27
N LEU A 161 -19.45 -4.71 -36.49
CA LEU A 161 -20.09 -3.53 -37.06
C LEU A 161 -19.65 -3.39 -38.51
N GLN A 162 -20.60 -3.25 -39.41
CA GLN A 162 -20.35 -2.84 -40.78
C GLN A 162 -20.30 -1.31 -40.82
N VAL A 163 -19.13 -0.76 -41.12
CA VAL A 163 -18.88 0.68 -41.13
C VAL A 163 -18.31 1.12 -42.48
N GLN A 164 -18.61 2.35 -42.89
CA GLN A 164 -18.10 2.93 -44.14
C GLN A 164 -17.02 3.96 -43.81
N VAL A 165 -15.77 3.68 -44.22
CA VAL A 165 -14.62 4.59 -44.05
C VAL A 165 -14.29 5.19 -45.40
N SER A 166 -14.39 6.52 -45.52
CA SER A 166 -14.10 7.26 -46.76
C SER A 166 -14.81 6.68 -48.00
N GLY A 167 -16.06 6.23 -47.84
CA GLY A 167 -16.86 5.60 -48.90
C GLY A 167 -16.71 4.07 -49.04
N VAL A 168 -15.69 3.45 -48.45
CA VAL A 168 -15.45 2.00 -48.56
C VAL A 168 -16.11 1.24 -47.39
N PRO A 169 -17.00 0.26 -47.63
CA PRO A 169 -17.59 -0.56 -46.58
C PRO A 169 -16.58 -1.59 -46.03
N MET A 170 -16.52 -1.71 -44.70
CA MET A 170 -15.67 -2.66 -43.98
C MET A 170 -16.41 -3.29 -42.79
N SER A 171 -15.90 -4.42 -42.32
CA SER A 171 -16.30 -5.00 -41.02
C SER A 171 -15.22 -4.76 -39.96
N LEU A 172 -15.64 -4.23 -38.81
CA LEU A 172 -14.80 -3.99 -37.62
C LEU A 172 -15.51 -4.55 -36.36
N ARG A 173 -14.79 -4.66 -35.25
CA ARG A 173 -15.39 -5.08 -33.96
C ARG A 173 -15.75 -3.86 -33.12
N HIS A 174 -16.70 -4.02 -32.20
CA HIS A 174 -17.04 -3.03 -31.16
C HIS A 174 -15.83 -2.59 -30.30
N THR A 175 -14.77 -3.40 -30.22
CA THR A 175 -13.50 -3.06 -29.53
C THR A 175 -12.54 -2.20 -30.35
N ASP A 176 -12.76 -2.12 -31.67
CA ASP A 176 -11.82 -1.55 -32.63
C ASP A 176 -12.26 -0.15 -33.10
N ILE A 177 -13.25 0.42 -32.40
CA ILE A 177 -14.01 1.62 -32.72
C ILE A 177 -14.21 2.42 -31.41
N SER A 178 -14.29 3.75 -31.50
CA SER A 178 -14.74 4.64 -30.41
C SER A 178 -15.73 5.67 -30.95
N MET A 179 -16.74 6.06 -30.16
CA MET A 179 -17.66 7.14 -30.53
C MET A 179 -16.95 8.49 -30.49
N VAL A 180 -17.20 9.35 -31.48
CA VAL A 180 -16.74 10.75 -31.44
C VAL A 180 -17.64 11.52 -30.50
N SER A 181 -17.35 11.46 -29.20
CA SER A 181 -17.89 12.44 -28.27
C SER A 181 -17.29 13.79 -28.61
N ALA A 182 -18.12 14.75 -29.03
CA ALA A 182 -17.73 16.13 -29.31
C ALA A 182 -17.45 16.95 -28.03
N SER A 183 -16.85 16.31 -27.03
CA SER A 183 -16.39 16.87 -25.77
C SER A 183 -14.90 16.56 -25.64
N SER A 184 -14.06 17.58 -25.84
CA SER A 184 -12.60 17.45 -25.82
C SER A 184 -12.10 17.06 -24.42
N ILE A 185 -11.96 15.76 -24.16
CA ILE A 185 -11.33 15.26 -22.92
C ILE A 185 -9.84 15.57 -23.00
N VAL A 186 -9.47 16.77 -22.56
CA VAL A 186 -8.08 17.15 -22.31
C VAL A 186 -7.61 16.29 -21.13
N VAL A 187 -6.86 15.23 -21.42
CA VAL A 187 -6.36 14.30 -20.39
C VAL A 187 -5.27 14.99 -19.57
N ASN A 188 -5.71 15.76 -18.58
CA ASN A 188 -4.85 16.63 -17.78
C ASN A 188 -4.10 15.80 -16.73
N LEU A 189 -3.06 15.11 -17.18
CA LEU A 189 -2.22 14.23 -16.38
C LEU A 189 -1.53 15.04 -15.25
N PRO A 190 -1.69 14.68 -13.96
CA PRO A 190 -1.12 15.45 -12.86
C PRO A 190 0.41 15.32 -12.85
N LYS A 191 1.11 16.31 -13.45
CA LYS A 191 2.55 16.48 -13.31
C LYS A 191 2.91 16.75 -11.85
N SER A 192 3.99 16.14 -11.39
CA SER A 192 4.57 16.39 -10.07
C SER A 192 4.98 17.87 -9.92
N ALA A 193 4.25 18.61 -9.09
CA ALA A 193 4.52 20.01 -8.82
C ALA A 193 5.78 20.17 -7.95
N ALA A 194 6.87 20.59 -8.58
CA ALA A 194 8.10 21.01 -7.90
C ALA A 194 8.30 22.52 -8.06
N ALA A 195 8.50 23.21 -6.93
CA ALA A 195 9.09 24.54 -6.77
C ALA A 195 8.55 25.74 -7.59
N GLN A 196 7.81 26.63 -6.89
CA GLN A 196 7.98 28.10 -6.89
C GLN A 196 7.30 28.60 -5.59
N SER A 197 8.02 28.97 -4.53
CA SER A 197 8.74 30.23 -4.29
C SER A 197 7.83 31.43 -3.97
N GLY A 198 7.53 31.66 -2.68
CA GLY A 198 6.79 32.83 -2.17
C GLY A 198 7.11 33.07 -0.69
N GLY A 199 7.88 34.11 -0.38
CA GLY A 199 8.64 34.23 0.87
C GLY A 199 7.88 34.52 2.17
N GLY A 200 8.53 34.22 3.30
CA GLY A 200 8.13 34.71 4.63
C GLY A 200 8.73 33.94 5.82
N LYS A 201 9.65 34.59 6.55
CA LYS A 201 10.13 34.36 7.95
C LYS A 201 9.70 33.04 8.65
N GLY A 202 10.59 32.21 9.23
CA GLY A 202 12.05 32.28 9.33
C GLY A 202 12.59 31.65 10.62
N SER A 203 13.40 30.59 10.50
CA SER A 203 14.23 30.05 11.59
C SER A 203 15.53 29.49 10.99
N ARG A 204 16.68 29.83 11.57
CA ARG A 204 18.01 29.39 11.09
C ARG A 204 18.53 28.24 11.95
N LEU A 205 18.53 27.04 11.39
CA LEU A 205 19.37 25.95 11.91
C LEU A 205 20.85 26.23 11.57
N SER A 206 21.76 25.76 12.40
CA SER A 206 23.19 26.05 12.33
C SER A 206 23.95 25.05 11.44
N ARG A 207 24.98 25.53 10.73
CA ARG A 207 25.86 24.75 9.83
C ARG A 207 26.50 23.49 10.45
N SER A 208 26.47 23.35 11.77
CA SER A 208 26.93 22.15 12.48
C SER A 208 26.03 20.92 12.25
N THR A 209 24.71 21.09 12.10
CA THR A 209 23.79 19.94 11.96
C THR A 209 23.80 19.34 10.55
N GLU A 210 23.88 20.18 9.51
CA GLU A 210 24.04 19.73 8.12
C GLU A 210 25.33 18.92 7.94
N LYS A 211 26.44 19.36 8.57
CA LYS A 211 27.73 18.68 8.46
C LYS A 211 27.79 17.34 9.18
N ALA A 212 26.96 17.12 10.21
CA ALA A 212 26.84 15.82 10.87
C ALA A 212 26.10 14.80 9.99
N LEU A 213 24.98 15.20 9.39
CA LEU A 213 24.15 14.32 8.55
C LEU A 213 24.85 13.84 7.26
N MET A 214 25.90 14.53 6.82
CA MET A 214 26.73 14.10 5.68
C MET A 214 27.92 13.21 6.07
N ALA A 215 28.22 13.03 7.36
CA ALA A 215 29.39 12.28 7.82
C ALA A 215 29.13 10.78 8.06
N GLU A 216 27.88 10.37 8.22
CA GLU A 216 27.54 9.01 8.70
C GLU A 216 27.62 7.92 7.61
N ASN A 217 27.70 8.29 6.33
CA ASN A 217 27.63 7.35 5.20
C ASN A 217 29.00 7.00 4.57
N THR A 218 30.11 7.05 5.33
CA THR A 218 31.44 6.67 4.82
C THR A 218 32.35 6.08 5.91
N GLY A 219 32.24 4.76 6.13
CA GLY A 219 33.16 3.95 6.94
C GLY A 219 33.82 2.83 6.11
N PRO A 220 35.12 2.50 6.26
CA PRO A 220 35.84 1.66 5.30
C PRO A 220 36.14 0.21 5.76
N ASN A 221 36.20 -0.74 4.79
CA ASN A 221 37.05 -1.95 4.72
C ASN A 221 37.02 -2.98 5.89
N SER A 222 37.15 -4.32 5.74
CA SER A 222 37.34 -5.31 4.64
C SER A 222 37.08 -6.73 5.29
N SER A 223 37.24 -7.95 4.75
CA SER A 223 37.93 -8.52 3.57
C SER A 223 37.35 -9.89 3.12
N THR A 224 37.61 -10.24 1.85
CA THR A 224 37.95 -11.58 1.29
C THR A 224 37.51 -12.89 1.98
N VAL A 225 36.77 -13.75 1.24
CA VAL A 225 37.33 -14.99 0.64
C VAL A 225 36.51 -15.52 -0.56
N SER A 226 37.20 -15.62 -1.71
CA SER A 226 37.10 -16.58 -2.83
C SER A 226 35.82 -17.40 -3.16
N ASP A 227 35.33 -17.18 -4.40
CA ASP A 227 35.22 -18.17 -5.52
C ASP A 227 34.29 -19.43 -5.38
N THR A 228 33.70 -20.05 -6.42
CA THR A 228 33.77 -19.91 -7.90
C THR A 228 32.37 -20.11 -8.53
N SER A 229 32.08 -19.48 -9.68
CA SER A 229 31.48 -20.12 -10.89
C SER A 229 30.66 -19.19 -11.81
N ARG A 230 30.81 -19.42 -13.11
CA ARG A 230 30.25 -18.65 -14.25
C ARG A 230 28.73 -18.84 -14.39
N SER A 231 27.97 -17.78 -14.71
CA SER A 231 27.06 -17.75 -15.89
C SER A 231 26.23 -16.45 -16.00
N GLY A 232 26.43 -15.69 -17.08
CA GLY A 232 25.41 -14.84 -17.72
C GLY A 232 25.07 -13.50 -17.06
N THR A 233 25.27 -12.41 -17.80
CA THR A 233 24.80 -11.05 -17.47
C THR A 233 23.27 -10.96 -17.52
N ARG A 234 22.59 -11.44 -16.49
CA ARG A 234 21.16 -11.16 -16.27
C ARG A 234 21.02 -9.86 -15.49
N SER A 235 20.35 -8.88 -16.10
CA SER A 235 19.94 -7.63 -15.44
C SER A 235 19.25 -7.91 -14.10
N PRO A 236 19.52 -7.14 -13.02
CA PRO A 236 18.86 -7.33 -11.74
C PRO A 236 17.35 -7.23 -11.93
N SER A 237 16.65 -8.33 -11.68
CA SER A 237 15.23 -8.49 -12.03
C SER A 237 14.34 -7.84 -10.96
N ILE A 238 14.24 -6.51 -10.99
CA ILE A 238 13.50 -5.70 -10.00
C ILE A 238 12.11 -6.29 -9.73
N ARG A 239 11.77 -6.46 -8.44
CA ARG A 239 10.44 -6.90 -8.02
C ARG A 239 9.39 -5.85 -8.39
N MET A 240 8.35 -6.31 -9.07
CA MET A 240 7.20 -5.50 -9.51
C MET A 240 5.91 -6.27 -9.22
N ASP A 241 4.79 -5.58 -9.04
CA ASP A 241 3.50 -6.26 -8.84
C ASP A 241 3.12 -7.13 -10.05
N SER A 242 3.55 -6.73 -11.24
CA SER A 242 3.43 -7.51 -12.47
C SER A 242 4.14 -8.87 -12.41
N ASN A 243 5.29 -9.00 -11.71
CA ASN A 243 6.04 -10.25 -11.55
C ASN A 243 5.84 -10.93 -10.17
N THR A 244 5.10 -10.31 -9.25
CA THR A 244 4.81 -10.86 -7.91
C THR A 244 3.51 -11.69 -7.91
N VAL A 245 3.42 -12.72 -7.07
CA VAL A 245 2.18 -13.44 -6.73
C VAL A 245 2.06 -13.60 -5.21
N ASP A 246 0.90 -13.25 -4.66
CA ASP A 246 0.60 -13.40 -3.24
C ASP A 246 -0.12 -14.72 -2.97
N VAL A 247 0.40 -15.48 -2.02
CA VAL A 247 -0.16 -16.74 -1.53
C VAL A 247 -0.30 -16.77 -0.01
N ARG A 248 -0.23 -15.61 0.66
CA ARG A 248 -0.56 -15.48 2.09
C ARG A 248 -2.01 -15.92 2.34
N GLY A 249 -2.25 -16.57 3.48
CA GLY A 249 -3.58 -17.07 3.87
C GLY A 249 -4.12 -18.23 3.03
N CYS A 250 -3.35 -18.77 2.09
CA CYS A 250 -3.75 -19.90 1.23
C CYS A 250 -3.29 -21.24 1.84
N ASN A 251 -3.99 -22.34 1.53
CA ASN A 251 -3.45 -23.68 1.78
C ASN A 251 -2.26 -23.97 0.84
N LEU A 252 -1.54 -25.08 1.06
CA LEU A 252 -0.39 -25.44 0.23
C LEU A 252 -0.81 -25.64 -1.23
N GLU A 253 -1.90 -26.37 -1.45
CA GLU A 253 -2.41 -26.77 -2.75
C GLU A 253 -2.90 -25.53 -3.53
N ASP A 254 -3.70 -24.67 -2.88
CA ASP A 254 -4.13 -23.37 -3.41
C ASP A 254 -2.93 -22.47 -3.79
N ALA A 255 -1.89 -22.46 -2.96
CA ALA A 255 -0.68 -21.67 -3.19
C ALA A 255 0.13 -22.23 -4.37
N ILE A 256 0.27 -23.56 -4.47
CA ILE A 256 0.92 -24.24 -5.59
C ILE A 256 0.20 -23.90 -6.90
N ASP A 257 -1.13 -23.98 -6.95
CA ASP A 257 -1.87 -23.72 -8.19
C ASP A 257 -1.89 -22.24 -8.57
N LYS A 258 -1.95 -21.32 -7.60
CA LYS A 258 -1.71 -19.88 -7.85
C LYS A 258 -0.32 -19.62 -8.43
N VAL A 259 0.71 -20.32 -7.94
CA VAL A 259 2.08 -20.23 -8.47
C VAL A 259 2.18 -20.84 -9.88
N LYS A 260 1.63 -22.03 -10.14
CA LYS A 260 1.56 -22.62 -11.49
C LYS A 260 0.89 -21.67 -12.48
N GLN A 261 -0.27 -21.10 -12.13
CA GLN A 261 -0.96 -20.12 -12.97
C GLN A 261 -0.10 -18.86 -13.23
N LYS A 262 0.63 -18.36 -12.22
CA LYS A 262 1.55 -17.24 -12.40
C LYS A 262 2.72 -17.61 -13.32
N ILE A 263 3.29 -18.83 -13.19
CA ILE A 263 4.33 -19.34 -14.08
C ILE A 263 3.85 -19.33 -15.53
N SER A 264 2.72 -19.98 -15.84
CA SER A 264 2.16 -20.00 -17.19
C SER A 264 1.89 -18.59 -17.74
N LYS A 265 1.29 -17.70 -16.94
CA LYS A 265 1.03 -16.29 -17.32
C LYS A 265 2.32 -15.49 -17.54
N SER A 266 3.43 -15.85 -16.91
CA SER A 266 4.73 -15.16 -17.03
C SER A 266 5.53 -15.66 -18.23
N VAL A 267 5.53 -16.97 -18.51
CA VAL A 267 6.11 -17.56 -19.73
C VAL A 267 5.44 -16.96 -20.98
N MET A 268 4.10 -16.87 -20.99
CA MET A 268 3.34 -16.23 -22.08
C MET A 268 3.60 -14.71 -22.23
N ARG A 269 4.35 -14.09 -21.30
CA ARG A 269 4.74 -12.68 -21.33
C ARG A 269 6.26 -12.46 -21.49
N GLY A 270 7.04 -13.53 -21.68
CA GLY A 270 8.51 -13.44 -21.71
C GLY A 270 9.16 -13.04 -20.37
N GLN A 271 8.43 -13.19 -19.25
CA GLN A 271 8.93 -12.81 -17.93
C GLN A 271 9.69 -13.96 -17.26
N HIS A 272 11.02 -13.89 -17.29
CA HIS A 272 11.90 -14.95 -16.76
C HIS A 272 12.09 -14.99 -15.23
N THR A 273 11.48 -14.06 -14.48
CA THR A 273 11.54 -14.04 -13.00
C THR A 273 10.15 -13.82 -12.40
N ILE A 274 9.84 -14.54 -11.32
CA ILE A 274 8.62 -14.39 -10.51
C ILE A 274 9.02 -14.26 -9.03
N TYR A 275 8.28 -13.45 -8.28
CA TYR A 275 8.40 -13.36 -6.83
C TYR A 275 7.15 -13.97 -6.16
N VAL A 276 7.32 -14.98 -5.32
CA VAL A 276 6.21 -15.59 -4.56
C VAL A 276 6.22 -15.06 -3.12
N LEU A 277 5.20 -14.28 -2.76
CA LEU A 277 4.96 -13.79 -1.42
C LEU A 277 4.16 -14.82 -0.61
N HIS A 278 4.85 -15.61 0.19
CA HIS A 278 4.23 -16.51 1.17
C HIS A 278 4.24 -15.93 2.59
N GLY A 279 5.05 -14.90 2.85
CA GLY A 279 5.23 -14.29 4.17
C GLY A 279 6.05 -15.15 5.12
N HIS A 280 6.31 -14.62 6.32
CA HIS A 280 7.05 -15.34 7.37
C HIS A 280 6.15 -16.36 8.10
N GLY A 281 4.93 -15.94 8.47
CA GLY A 281 3.86 -16.81 8.98
C GLY A 281 4.12 -17.51 10.32
N SER A 282 3.18 -18.36 10.73
CA SER A 282 3.24 -19.22 11.91
C SER A 282 4.28 -20.34 11.71
N GLY A 283 5.56 -20.01 11.95
CA GLY A 283 6.67 -20.96 11.86
C GLY A 283 7.15 -21.28 10.44
N GLY A 284 6.74 -20.51 9.42
CA GLY A 284 7.21 -20.72 8.04
C GLY A 284 6.78 -22.05 7.41
N ILE A 285 5.66 -22.63 7.84
CA ILE A 285 5.16 -23.93 7.36
C ILE A 285 4.88 -23.88 5.85
N LEU A 286 4.15 -22.86 5.37
CA LEU A 286 3.84 -22.67 3.94
C LEU A 286 5.12 -22.46 3.12
N LYS A 287 6.02 -21.59 3.58
CA LYS A 287 7.36 -21.37 3.00
C LYS A 287 8.12 -22.69 2.83
N SER A 288 8.19 -23.52 3.88
CA SER A 288 8.98 -24.75 3.90
C SER A 288 8.36 -25.83 3.00
N LYS A 289 7.04 -26.00 3.03
CA LYS A 289 6.32 -26.91 2.13
C LYS A 289 6.43 -26.48 0.66
N LEU A 290 6.26 -25.18 0.36
CA LEU A 290 6.39 -24.63 -0.99
C LEU A 290 7.83 -24.76 -1.52
N ARG A 291 8.86 -24.42 -0.72
CA ARG A 291 10.27 -24.67 -1.07
C ARG A 291 10.63 -26.16 -1.16
N GLY A 292 9.81 -27.05 -0.60
CA GLY A 292 9.84 -28.48 -0.85
C GLY A 292 9.35 -28.84 -2.26
N TRP A 293 8.13 -28.43 -2.62
CA TRP A 293 7.56 -28.63 -3.96
C TRP A 293 8.41 -27.97 -5.08
N LEU A 294 9.01 -26.81 -4.83
CA LEU A 294 9.92 -26.15 -5.76
C LEU A 294 11.23 -26.94 -6.01
N LYS A 295 11.54 -27.99 -5.24
CA LYS A 295 12.64 -28.94 -5.53
C LYS A 295 12.21 -30.07 -6.46
N THR A 296 10.93 -30.45 -6.47
CA THR A 296 10.39 -31.47 -7.39
C THR A 296 10.05 -30.86 -8.75
N GLU A 297 9.53 -29.62 -8.77
CA GLU A 297 9.07 -28.95 -10.00
C GLU A 297 10.22 -28.33 -10.84
N LYS A 298 11.09 -29.19 -11.40
CA LYS A 298 12.23 -28.78 -12.26
C LYS A 298 11.88 -28.64 -13.75
N THR A 299 10.60 -28.76 -14.11
CA THR A 299 10.10 -28.76 -15.50
C THR A 299 10.23 -27.36 -16.14
N LEU A 300 9.57 -26.36 -15.55
CA LEU A 300 9.48 -24.97 -16.04
C LEU A 300 10.45 -24.03 -15.31
N ILE A 301 10.88 -24.40 -14.10
CA ILE A 301 11.76 -23.59 -13.24
C ILE A 301 13.22 -23.94 -13.53
N ARG A 302 14.07 -22.91 -13.70
CA ARG A 302 15.52 -23.03 -13.88
C ARG A 302 16.26 -23.02 -12.55
N ASN A 303 15.88 -22.14 -11.64
CA ASN A 303 16.41 -22.06 -10.27
C ASN A 303 15.40 -21.38 -9.33
N TRP A 304 15.55 -21.54 -8.02
CA TRP A 304 14.85 -20.72 -7.03
C TRP A 304 15.77 -20.36 -5.88
N ALA A 305 15.51 -19.21 -5.25
CA ALA A 305 16.26 -18.71 -4.09
C ALA A 305 15.30 -17.95 -3.15
N PRO A 306 15.69 -17.70 -1.89
CA PRO A 306 15.14 -16.57 -1.14
C PRO A 306 15.27 -15.28 -1.97
N ALA A 307 14.39 -14.31 -1.77
CA ALA A 307 14.62 -12.98 -2.31
C ALA A 307 15.73 -12.26 -1.51
N ASP A 308 16.35 -11.25 -2.12
CA ASP A 308 17.37 -10.45 -1.45
C ASP A 308 16.72 -9.52 -0.41
N GLN A 309 17.50 -9.01 0.54
CA GLN A 309 16.96 -8.21 1.65
C GLN A 309 16.19 -6.97 1.19
N ALA A 310 16.59 -6.35 0.06
CA ALA A 310 15.89 -5.22 -0.56
C ALA A 310 14.54 -5.61 -1.20
N ASP A 311 14.39 -6.85 -1.69
CA ASP A 311 13.16 -7.36 -2.29
C ASP A 311 12.13 -7.86 -1.23
N GLY A 312 12.47 -7.76 0.06
CA GLY A 312 11.66 -8.25 1.18
C GLY A 312 12.17 -9.57 1.80
N GLY A 313 13.35 -10.04 1.38
CA GLY A 313 14.07 -11.13 2.03
C GLY A 313 13.28 -12.45 2.09
N ASP A 314 13.38 -13.14 3.22
CA ASP A 314 12.87 -14.50 3.41
C ASP A 314 11.32 -14.62 3.48
N ALA A 315 10.58 -13.50 3.46
CA ALA A 315 9.12 -13.49 3.22
C ALA A 315 8.75 -13.84 1.77
N PHE A 316 9.71 -13.73 0.85
CA PHE A 316 9.56 -14.00 -0.57
C PHE A 316 10.47 -15.17 -1.00
N THR A 317 10.05 -15.89 -2.04
CA THR A 317 10.89 -16.81 -2.78
C THR A 317 10.93 -16.36 -4.24
N ARG A 318 12.13 -16.09 -4.76
CA ARG A 318 12.40 -15.67 -6.14
C ARG A 318 12.55 -16.92 -7.00
N LEU A 319 11.68 -17.05 -8.00
CA LEU A 319 11.73 -18.12 -9.01
C LEU A 319 12.35 -17.57 -10.28
N VAL A 320 13.33 -18.29 -10.80
CA VAL A 320 13.96 -18.03 -12.09
C VAL A 320 13.44 -19.08 -13.06
N LEU A 321 12.71 -18.65 -14.08
CA LEU A 321 12.23 -19.52 -15.14
C LEU A 321 13.35 -19.83 -16.15
N LYS A 322 13.09 -20.83 -16.99
CA LYS A 322 13.97 -21.15 -18.12
C LYS A 322 13.99 -19.99 -19.13
#